data_AF-A0A6B0WKS7-F1
#
_entry.id   AF-A0A6B0WKS7-F1
#
_cell.length_a   1.000
_cell.length_b   1.000
_cell.length_c   1.000
_cell.angle_alpha   90.00
_cell.angle_beta   90.00
_cell.angle_gamma   90.00
#
_symmetry.space_group_name_H-M   'P 1'
#
loop_
_entity.id
_entity.type
_entity.pdbx_description
1 polymer ?
#
loop_
_entity_poly.entity_id
_entity_poly.type
_entity_poly.pdbx_seq_one_letter_code
_entity_poly.pdbx_strand_id
1 'polypeptide(L)'
;MIADRWMEKGPNGREVILGERFFEQATKSAVPLDPVIVRTLRRSPLALDLYAWLTYRMATLNQTATVSWPALEAQFGSEYKRPRDFRAKFRKQLARVIQAWPGQLQVEACDRRVVLDPGPPSVASWRERQNAKQG
;
A
#
# COMPACT_ATOMS: atom_id res chain seq x y z
N MET A 1 19.54 -6.52 -15.75
CA MET A 1 19.82 -5.18 -16.30
C MET A 1 18.53 -4.37 -16.40
N ILE A 2 18.05 -3.79 -15.29
CA ILE A 2 16.88 -2.88 -15.27
C ILE A 2 17.23 -1.55 -14.56
N ALA A 3 18.39 -1.45 -13.91
CA ALA A 3 18.82 -0.27 -13.16
C ALA A 3 19.29 0.89 -14.06
N ASP A 4 19.92 0.59 -15.20
CA ASP A 4 20.58 1.62 -16.03
C ASP A 4 19.59 2.57 -16.71
N ARG A 5 18.35 2.13 -16.94
CA ARG A 5 17.32 2.91 -17.65
C ARG A 5 16.79 4.10 -16.84
N TRP A 6 16.99 4.13 -15.53
CA TRP A 6 16.51 5.22 -14.66
C TRP A 6 17.48 6.41 -14.58
N MET A 7 18.73 6.24 -15.02
CA MET A 7 19.77 7.28 -14.94
C MET A 7 19.92 8.12 -16.21
N GLU A 8 19.24 7.75 -17.32
CA GLU A 8 19.18 8.61 -18.49
C GLU A 8 18.28 9.81 -18.20
N LYS A 9 18.90 10.95 -17.86
CA LYS A 9 18.22 12.24 -17.72
C LYS A 9 17.59 12.60 -19.07
N GLY A 10 16.29 12.34 -19.21
CA GLY A 10 15.49 12.91 -20.30
C GLY A 10 15.61 14.45 -20.31
N PRO A 11 15.24 15.12 -21.41
CA PRO A 11 15.52 16.54 -21.64
C PRO A 11 14.95 17.53 -20.58
N ASN A 12 14.14 17.04 -19.64
CA ASN A 12 13.55 17.79 -18.52
C ASN A 12 13.76 17.10 -17.15
N GLY A 13 14.84 16.33 -16.97
CA GLY A 13 15.10 15.54 -15.76
C GLY A 13 15.13 16.42 -14.50
N ARG A 14 14.10 16.34 -13.66
CA ARG A 14 14.07 16.96 -12.34
C ARG A 14 14.67 16.00 -11.33
N GLU A 15 15.63 16.49 -10.56
CA GLU A 15 16.31 15.74 -9.52
C GLU A 15 15.85 16.22 -8.14
N VAL A 16 15.68 15.29 -7.20
CA VAL A 16 15.38 15.58 -5.80
C VAL A 16 16.38 14.80 -4.95
N ILE A 17 17.16 15.51 -4.15
CA ILE A 17 18.14 14.92 -3.23
C ILE A 17 17.46 14.71 -1.88
N LEU A 18 17.51 13.48 -1.38
CA LEU A 18 16.99 13.14 -0.06
C LEU A 18 18.09 13.37 0.99
N GLY A 19 17.72 13.93 2.15
CA GLY A 19 18.63 13.98 3.29
C GLY A 19 18.98 12.57 3.77
N GLU A 20 20.23 12.36 4.18
CA GLU A 20 20.78 11.05 4.56
C GLU A 20 19.91 10.31 5.58
N ARG A 21 19.50 11.01 6.66
CA ARG A 21 18.59 10.45 7.68
C ARG A 21 17.26 9.97 7.11
N PHE A 22 16.67 10.73 6.18
CA PHE A 22 15.40 10.34 5.55
C PHE A 22 15.61 9.15 4.61
N PHE A 23 16.70 9.16 3.83
CA PHE A 23 17.05 8.06 2.96
C PHE A 23 17.23 6.74 3.74
N GLU A 24 17.95 6.78 4.85
CA GLU A 24 18.10 5.62 5.72
C GLU A 24 16.78 5.12 6.28
N GLN A 25 15.93 6.02 6.77
CA GLN A 25 14.63 5.64 7.33
C GLN A 25 13.70 5.04 6.26
N ALA A 26 13.66 5.64 5.08
CA ALA A 26 12.85 5.19 3.95
C ALA A 26 13.29 3.80 3.45
N THR A 27 14.60 3.53 3.45
CA THR A 27 15.16 2.24 3.02
C THR A 27 15.02 1.14 4.06
N LYS A 28 15.17 1.44 5.36
CA LYS A 28 15.12 0.46 6.45
C LYS A 28 13.74 -0.18 6.65
N SER A 29 12.65 0.56 6.37
CA SER A 29 11.27 0.12 6.66
C SER A 29 10.35 0.19 5.43
N ALA A 30 10.91 0.03 4.24
CA ALA A 30 10.14 0.06 3.00
C ALA A 30 9.11 -1.08 2.95
N VAL A 31 7.84 -0.73 2.74
CA VAL A 31 6.79 -1.70 2.40
C VAL A 31 7.04 -2.15 0.96
N PRO A 32 7.27 -3.46 0.70
CA PRO A 32 7.52 -3.92 -0.65
C PRO A 32 6.20 -3.89 -1.43
N LEU A 33 6.19 -3.19 -2.54
CA LEU A 33 5.03 -3.08 -3.42
C LEU A 33 5.32 -3.77 -4.74
N ASP A 34 4.33 -4.47 -5.30
CA ASP A 34 4.41 -5.04 -6.64
C ASP A 34 4.27 -3.92 -7.70
N PRO A 35 5.29 -3.68 -8.54
CA PRO A 35 5.22 -2.65 -9.58
C PRO A 35 4.08 -2.88 -10.60
N VAL A 36 3.66 -4.13 -10.82
CA VAL A 36 2.54 -4.48 -11.71
C VAL A 36 1.21 -4.02 -11.09
N ILE A 37 0.99 -4.31 -9.80
CA ILE A 37 -0.21 -3.88 -9.07
C ILE A 37 -0.25 -2.36 -8.97
N VAL A 38 0.88 -1.73 -8.63
CA VAL A 38 1.01 -0.25 -8.62
C VAL A 38 0.63 0.33 -9.97
N ARG A 39 1.15 -0.22 -11.08
CA ARG A 39 0.80 0.24 -12.43
C ARG A 39 -0.69 0.08 -12.72
N THR A 40 -1.33 -1.00 -12.27
CA THR A 40 -2.77 -1.23 -12.43
C THR A 40 -3.62 -0.23 -11.64
N LEU A 41 -3.18 0.13 -10.43
CA LEU A 41 -3.92 1.01 -9.53
C LEU A 41 -3.62 2.51 -9.73
N ARG A 42 -2.57 2.86 -10.49
CA ARG A 42 -2.01 4.22 -10.65
C ARG A 42 -3.00 5.35 -10.98
N ARG A 43 -4.16 5.03 -11.53
CA ARG A 43 -5.21 6.03 -11.87
C ARG A 43 -6.04 6.49 -10.66
N SER A 44 -5.75 6.01 -9.45
CA SER A 44 -6.42 6.44 -8.22
C SER A 44 -5.42 6.53 -7.07
N PRO A 45 -5.09 7.74 -6.57
CA PRO A 45 -4.22 7.92 -5.40
C PRO A 45 -4.70 7.09 -4.21
N LEU A 46 -6.00 7.17 -3.87
CA LEU A 46 -6.59 6.37 -2.81
C LEU A 46 -6.40 4.85 -3.01
N ALA A 47 -6.35 4.35 -4.24
CA ALA A 47 -6.15 2.92 -4.45
C ALA A 47 -4.70 2.51 -4.19
N LEU A 48 -3.75 3.39 -4.52
CA LEU A 48 -2.33 3.19 -4.18
C LEU A 48 -2.12 3.25 -2.66
N ASP A 49 -2.75 4.23 -1.99
CA ASP A 49 -2.63 4.38 -0.53
C ASP A 49 -3.22 3.17 0.19
N LEU A 50 -4.40 2.69 -0.24
CA LEU A 50 -5.01 1.47 0.30
C LEU A 50 -4.15 0.24 0.04
N TYR A 51 -3.55 0.12 -1.14
CA TYR A 51 -2.66 -0.98 -1.45
C TYR A 51 -1.44 -0.98 -0.52
N ALA A 52 -0.75 0.15 -0.38
CA ALA A 52 0.39 0.27 0.50
C ALA A 52 0.04 -0.01 1.97
N TRP A 53 -1.10 0.53 2.43
CA TRP A 53 -1.63 0.29 3.76
C TRP A 53 -1.93 -1.19 4.00
N LEU A 54 -2.64 -1.85 3.08
CA LEU A 54 -2.97 -3.27 3.21
C LEU A 54 -1.73 -4.15 3.19
N THR A 55 -0.75 -3.85 2.34
CA THR A 55 0.52 -4.61 2.30
C THR A 55 1.27 -4.50 3.62
N TYR A 56 1.33 -3.30 4.21
CA TYR A 56 1.90 -3.13 5.54
C TYR A 56 1.11 -3.89 6.62
N ARG A 57 -0.23 -3.83 6.57
CA ARG A 57 -1.09 -4.52 7.53
C ARG A 57 -0.91 -6.02 7.44
N MET A 58 -0.96 -6.62 6.26
CA MET A 58 -0.77 -8.07 6.09
C MET A 58 0.64 -8.52 6.52
N ALA A 59 1.66 -7.67 6.40
CA ALA A 59 3.01 -7.97 6.86
C ALA A 59 3.21 -7.86 8.39
N THR A 60 2.30 -7.21 9.12
CA THR A 60 2.48 -6.91 10.56
C THR A 60 1.34 -7.39 11.46
N LEU A 61 0.20 -7.76 10.88
CA LEU A 61 -1.00 -8.14 11.60
C LEU A 61 -0.97 -9.63 11.99
N ASN A 62 -0.98 -9.90 13.30
CA ASN A 62 -0.98 -11.27 13.84
C ASN A 62 -2.37 -11.77 14.26
N GLN A 63 -3.37 -10.89 14.34
CA GLN A 63 -4.73 -11.19 14.76
C GLN A 63 -5.73 -10.28 14.05
N THR A 64 -7.00 -10.66 13.98
CA THR A 64 -8.06 -9.83 13.38
C THR A 64 -8.04 -8.41 13.96
N ALA A 65 -8.05 -7.42 13.08
CA ALA A 65 -8.12 -6.01 13.46
C ALA A 65 -9.39 -5.36 12.94
N THR A 66 -9.96 -4.52 13.79
CA THR A 66 -11.10 -3.67 13.45
C THR A 66 -10.66 -2.22 13.40
N VAL A 67 -10.96 -1.52 12.32
CA VAL A 67 -10.64 -0.11 12.12
C VAL A 67 -11.94 0.68 11.91
N SER A 68 -12.13 1.74 12.69
CA SER A 68 -13.32 2.58 12.59
C SER A 68 -13.30 3.45 11.34
N TRP A 69 -14.47 3.83 10.83
CA TRP A 69 -14.56 4.77 9.70
C TRP A 69 -13.90 6.13 10.00
N PRO A 70 -14.09 6.76 11.17
CA PRO A 70 -13.40 8.02 11.49
C PRO A 70 -11.87 7.90 11.43
N ALA A 71 -11.30 6.78 11.85
CA ALA A 71 -9.85 6.57 11.77
C ALA A 71 -9.36 6.46 10.31
N LEU A 72 -10.13 5.80 9.45
CA LEU A 72 -9.84 5.73 8.01
C LEU A 72 -10.03 7.08 7.32
N GLU A 73 -11.07 7.82 7.70
CA GLU A 73 -11.34 9.17 7.20
C GLU A 73 -10.20 10.13 7.59
N ALA A 74 -9.67 10.03 8.81
CA ALA A 74 -8.52 10.81 9.24
C ALA A 74 -7.23 10.46 8.47
N GLN A 75 -7.05 9.21 8.05
CA GLN A 75 -5.86 8.74 7.34
C GLN A 75 -5.91 9.00 5.82
N PHE A 76 -7.07 8.83 5.20
CA PHE A 76 -7.22 8.83 3.73
C PHE A 76 -8.26 9.84 3.20
N GLY A 77 -9.05 10.43 4.09
CA GLY A 77 -10.27 11.16 3.76
C GLY A 77 -10.14 12.66 3.67
N SER A 78 -8.93 13.23 3.74
CA SER A 78 -8.69 14.69 3.82
C SER A 78 -9.36 15.49 2.69
N GLU A 79 -9.47 14.89 1.50
CA GLU A 79 -10.05 15.53 0.30
C GLU A 79 -11.59 15.44 0.23
N TYR A 80 -12.25 14.71 1.14
CA TYR A 80 -13.69 14.45 1.07
C TYR A 80 -14.48 15.31 2.06
N LYS A 81 -15.38 16.15 1.53
CA LYS A 81 -16.27 16.99 2.36
C LYS A 81 -17.33 16.21 3.13
N ARG A 82 -17.67 15.00 2.69
CA ARG A 82 -18.74 14.19 3.26
C ARG A 82 -18.24 12.78 3.57
N PRO A 83 -18.36 12.30 4.83
CA PRO A 83 -17.97 10.94 5.21
C PRO A 83 -18.55 9.84 4.32
N ARG A 84 -19.82 9.97 3.93
CA ARG A 84 -20.49 8.97 3.06
C ARG A 84 -19.82 8.82 1.68
N ASP A 85 -19.33 9.92 1.11
CA ASP A 85 -18.72 9.94 -0.22
C ASP A 85 -17.34 9.27 -0.16
N PHE A 86 -16.59 9.53 0.92
CA PHE A 86 -15.36 8.82 1.24
C PHE A 86 -15.61 7.31 1.37
N ARG A 87 -16.57 6.88 2.22
CA ARG A 87 -16.86 5.45 2.43
C ARG A 87 -17.26 4.74 1.15
N ALA A 88 -18.06 5.37 0.29
CA ALA A 88 -18.44 4.83 -1.01
C ALA A 88 -17.21 4.66 -1.92
N LYS A 89 -16.34 5.67 -1.99
CA LYS A 89 -15.13 5.63 -2.80
C LYS A 89 -14.10 4.64 -2.26
N PHE A 90 -13.94 4.56 -0.94
CA PHE A 90 -13.10 3.59 -0.22
C PHE A 90 -13.50 2.18 -0.61
N ARG A 91 -14.78 1.80 -0.46
CA ARG A 91 -15.26 0.46 -0.84
C ARG A 91 -14.99 0.14 -2.30
N LYS A 92 -15.23 1.10 -3.20
CA LYS A 92 -14.93 0.95 -4.63
C LYS A 92 -13.44 0.72 -4.89
N GLN A 93 -12.54 1.45 -4.22
CA GLN A 93 -11.11 1.27 -4.40
C GLN A 93 -10.59 -0.01 -3.73
N LEU A 94 -11.12 -0.36 -2.55
CA LEU A 94 -10.82 -1.61 -1.86
C LEU A 94 -11.12 -2.82 -2.75
N ALA A 95 -12.29 -2.85 -3.41
CA ALA A 95 -12.62 -3.91 -4.36
C ALA A 95 -11.59 -4.04 -5.50
N ARG A 96 -11.08 -2.91 -6.02
CA ARG A 96 -10.03 -2.91 -7.04
C ARG A 96 -8.69 -3.44 -6.51
N VAL A 97 -8.35 -3.13 -5.26
CA VAL A 97 -7.13 -3.65 -4.62
C VAL A 97 -7.25 -5.15 -4.41
N ILE A 98 -8.39 -5.63 -3.88
CA ILE A 98 -8.67 -7.06 -3.69
C ILE A 98 -8.56 -7.81 -5.04
N GLN A 99 -9.15 -7.27 -6.10
CA GLN A 99 -9.07 -7.88 -7.43
C GLN A 99 -7.63 -7.99 -7.97
N ALA A 100 -6.78 -7.01 -7.65
CA ALA A 100 -5.38 -7.01 -8.08
C ALA A 100 -4.45 -7.80 -7.13
N TRP A 101 -4.95 -8.22 -5.96
CA TRP A 101 -4.13 -8.86 -4.94
C TRP A 101 -3.79 -10.30 -5.32
N PRO A 102 -2.52 -10.71 -5.24
CA PRO A 102 -2.12 -12.08 -5.51
C PRO A 102 -2.43 -12.94 -4.27
N GLY A 103 -3.40 -13.85 -4.42
CA GLY A 103 -3.82 -14.76 -3.35
C GLY A 103 -4.96 -14.22 -2.49
N GLN A 104 -5.09 -14.77 -1.28
CA GLN A 104 -6.24 -14.50 -0.43
C GLN A 104 -6.02 -13.25 0.43
N LEU A 105 -6.91 -12.27 0.27
CA LEU A 105 -6.98 -11.07 1.09
C LEU A 105 -8.37 -10.99 1.74
N GLN A 106 -8.41 -11.12 3.07
CA GLN A 106 -9.66 -11.10 3.83
C GLN A 106 -9.86 -9.73 4.49
N VAL A 107 -10.64 -8.88 3.81
CA VAL A 107 -10.96 -7.53 4.28
C VAL A 107 -12.42 -7.24 4.01
N GLU A 108 -13.15 -6.86 5.06
CA GLU A 108 -14.57 -6.58 4.97
C GLU A 108 -14.86 -5.13 5.40
N ALA A 109 -15.50 -4.37 4.51
CA ALA A 109 -15.88 -2.98 4.77
C ALA A 109 -17.38 -2.85 5.10
N CYS A 110 -17.75 -3.24 6.33
CA CYS A 110 -19.11 -3.16 6.85
C CYS A 110 -19.57 -1.70 7.07
N ASP A 111 -20.83 -1.51 7.48
CA ASP A 111 -21.40 -0.16 7.67
C ASP A 111 -20.75 0.63 8.81
N ARG A 112 -20.36 -0.05 9.90
CA ARG A 112 -19.81 0.59 11.10
C ARG A 112 -18.29 0.67 11.12
N ARG A 113 -17.61 -0.26 10.46
CA ARG A 113 -16.16 -0.46 10.56
C ARG A 113 -15.61 -1.28 9.40
N VAL A 114 -14.29 -1.28 9.26
CA VAL A 114 -13.55 -2.17 8.36
C VAL A 114 -12.84 -3.22 9.22
N VAL A 115 -13.01 -4.50 8.85
CA VAL A 115 -12.38 -5.65 9.51
C VAL A 115 -11.31 -6.21 8.58
N LEU A 116 -10.16 -6.54 9.15
CA LEU A 116 -9.01 -7.11 8.45
C LEU A 116 -8.63 -8.40 9.17
N ASP A 117 -8.61 -9.51 8.46
CA ASP A 117 -8.07 -10.77 8.97
C ASP A 117 -6.63 -10.97 8.51
N PRO A 118 -5.78 -11.63 9.30
CA PRO A 118 -4.42 -11.94 8.90
C PRO A 118 -4.40 -12.75 7.60
N GLY A 119 -3.44 -12.43 6.74
CA GLY A 119 -3.28 -13.09 5.45
C GLY A 119 -1.90 -12.80 4.85
N PRO A 120 -1.51 -13.51 3.78
CA PRO A 120 -0.23 -13.29 3.14
C PRO A 120 -0.16 -11.88 2.53
N PRO A 121 0.98 -11.17 2.67
CA PRO A 121 1.19 -9.90 1.98
C PRO A 121 1.24 -10.14 0.45
N SER A 122 0.90 -9.11 -0.34
CA SER A 122 0.87 -9.22 -1.81
C SER A 122 2.22 -9.62 -2.40
N VAL A 123 3.31 -9.27 -1.71
CA VAL A 123 4.66 -9.67 -2.06
C VAL A 123 5.41 -9.97 -0.76
N ALA A 124 6.29 -10.96 -0.79
CA ALA A 124 7.14 -11.28 0.36
C ALA A 124 7.92 -10.05 0.80
N SER A 125 8.02 -9.86 2.12
CA SER A 125 8.78 -8.79 2.72
C SER A 125 10.27 -8.91 2.36
N TRP A 126 11.00 -7.80 2.39
CA TRP A 126 12.46 -7.85 2.18
C TRP A 126 13.16 -8.75 3.22
N ARG A 127 12.63 -8.80 4.46
CA ARG A 127 13.12 -9.67 5.54
C ARG A 127 12.93 -11.15 5.21
N GLU A 128 11.75 -11.54 4.74
CA GLU A 128 11.48 -12.92 4.31
C GLU A 128 12.34 -13.30 3.11
N ARG A 129 12.55 -12.38 2.15
CA ARG A 129 13.43 -12.59 0.99
C ARG A 129 14.91 -12.75 1.37
N GLN A 130 15.36 -12.13 2.46
CA GLN A 130 16.72 -12.28 2.98
C GLN A 130 16.90 -13.62 3.70
N ASN A 131 15.94 -13.98 4.55
CA ASN A 131 15.96 -15.26 5.29
C ASN A 131 15.90 -16.46 4.32
N ALA A 132 15.11 -16.38 3.25
CA ALA A 132 15.01 -17.42 2.24
C ALA A 132 16.25 -17.58 1.33
N LYS A 133 17.23 -16.68 1.40
CA LYS A 133 18.49 -16.77 0.65
C LYS A 133 19.65 -17.35 1.48
N GLN A 134 19.46 -17.52 2.78
CA GLN A 134 20.49 -17.97 3.73
C GLN A 134 20.28 -19.41 4.22
N GLY A 135 19.19 -20.08 3.81
CA GLY A 135 18.93 -21.50 4.03
C GLY A 135 18.83 -22.23 2.71
#